data_AF-A0A2E0L3F6-F1
#
_entry.id   AF-A0A2E0L3F6-F1
#
_cell.length_a   1.000
_cell.length_b   1.000
_cell.length_c   1.000
_cell.angle_alpha   90.00
_cell.angle_beta   90.00
_cell.angle_gamma   90.00
#
_symmetry.space_group_name_H-M   'P 1'
#
loop_
_entity.id
_entity.type
_entity.pdbx_description
1 polymer ?
#
loop_
_entity_poly.entity_id
_entity_poly.type
_entity_poly.pdbx_seq_one_letter_code
_entity_poly.pdbx_strand_id
1 'polypeptide(L)'
;METRNAVILALWLIFFVTFGRAVSKGKSFLPAGQRIWLMFFLSILAFTFWGEAAEASLDQYFHHLPVALYLKYVCLIGVCHLYLQMLREVGSYPQNHTWLDNLAPTAIGLGLLSFVVQALFEPVPLAELRFIIIGARDLVVLLSIVFGFLRGTLSMWRQERVLAMRLKQIAIVLFFACFAITTFGSMSAAVMTILHVGDAPAAARVLQPFIYPAVLFFALMLVPYRWYAGVLHLQRLYTYYRLKRIEQVVTQLAGTPPDPHTLQNVLTHSGELELAIYRTVISILDCYPMIRHTGEANQLVAEIHHCVLHHPDYADLVGALTAIRR
;
A
#
# COMPACT_ATOMS: atom_id res chain seq x y z
N MET A 1 13.28 4.38 24.16
CA MET A 1 12.19 5.37 24.03
C MET A 1 12.43 6.35 22.88
N GLU A 2 13.65 6.84 22.70
CA GLU A 2 14.00 7.82 21.66
C GLU A 2 13.69 7.38 20.23
N THR A 3 13.97 6.11 19.89
CA THR A 3 13.73 5.54 18.55
C THR A 3 12.25 5.54 18.16
N ARG A 4 11.34 5.23 19.11
CA ARG A 4 9.89 5.22 18.87
C ARG A 4 9.37 6.61 18.53
N ASN A 5 9.76 7.61 19.31
CA ASN A 5 9.31 8.99 19.10
C ASN A 5 9.83 9.54 17.76
N ALA A 6 11.08 9.22 17.40
CA ALA A 6 11.65 9.57 16.09
C ALA A 6 10.84 8.96 14.94
N VAL A 7 10.43 7.69 15.05
CA VAL A 7 9.59 7.03 14.03
C VAL A 7 8.21 7.69 13.92
N ILE A 8 7.54 7.99 15.04
CA ILE A 8 6.23 8.67 15.03
C ILE A 8 6.34 10.06 14.41
N LEU A 9 7.37 10.83 14.78
CA LEU A 9 7.65 12.13 14.19
C LEU A 9 7.92 12.04 12.68
N ALA A 10 8.69 11.04 12.25
CA ALA A 10 8.95 10.79 10.83
C ALA A 10 7.66 10.46 10.07
N LEU A 11 6.76 9.65 10.64
CA LEU A 11 5.44 9.37 10.05
C LEU A 11 4.59 10.63 9.90
N TRP A 12 4.51 11.46 10.93
CA TRP A 12 3.80 12.75 10.87
C TRP A 12 4.41 13.67 9.82
N LEU A 13 5.73 13.78 9.76
CA LEU A 13 6.43 14.62 8.77
C LEU A 13 6.16 14.13 7.34
N ILE A 14 6.26 12.82 7.08
CA ILE A 14 5.93 12.23 5.79
C ILE A 14 4.46 12.51 5.44
N PHE A 15 3.55 12.34 6.39
CA PHE A 15 2.12 12.61 6.19
C PHE A 15 1.86 14.08 5.84
N PHE A 16 2.37 15.06 6.61
CA PHE A 16 2.13 16.48 6.33
C PHE A 16 2.76 16.93 5.01
N VAL A 17 3.97 16.47 4.69
CA VAL A 17 4.62 16.78 3.41
C VAL A 17 3.83 16.21 2.23
N THR A 18 3.35 14.97 2.34
CA THR A 18 2.58 14.33 1.27
C THR A 18 1.17 14.91 1.13
N PHE A 19 0.48 15.16 2.25
CA PHE A 19 -0.83 15.79 2.31
C PHE A 19 -0.80 17.22 1.79
N GLY A 20 0.14 18.06 2.25
CA GLY A 20 0.28 19.44 1.78
C GLY A 20 0.55 19.53 0.28
N ARG A 21 1.33 18.60 -0.27
CA ARG A 21 1.53 18.45 -1.72
C ARG A 21 0.28 17.99 -2.47
N ALA A 22 -0.60 17.21 -1.84
CA ALA A 22 -1.86 16.79 -2.46
C ALA A 22 -2.88 17.93 -2.48
N VAL A 23 -2.94 18.71 -1.40
CA VAL A 23 -3.75 19.93 -1.27
C VAL A 23 -3.33 20.96 -2.31
N SER A 24 -2.03 21.24 -2.46
CA SER A 24 -1.54 22.22 -3.46
C SER A 24 -1.84 21.83 -4.91
N LYS A 25 -2.12 20.54 -5.17
CA LYS A 25 -2.51 20.03 -6.50
C LYS A 25 -4.02 19.86 -6.67
N GLY A 26 -4.84 20.29 -5.69
CA GLY A 26 -6.29 20.15 -5.72
C GLY A 26 -6.81 18.70 -5.65
N LYS A 27 -5.93 17.72 -5.37
CA LYS A 27 -6.29 16.29 -5.36
C LYS A 27 -6.95 15.83 -4.07
N SER A 28 -6.94 16.66 -3.03
CA SER A 28 -7.51 16.37 -1.71
C SER A 28 -9.03 16.48 -1.65
N PHE A 29 -9.69 17.10 -2.64
CA PHE A 29 -11.13 17.35 -2.61
C PHE A 29 -11.98 16.22 -3.19
N LEU A 30 -11.36 15.22 -3.80
CA LEU A 30 -12.08 14.03 -4.27
C LEU A 30 -12.51 13.18 -3.05
N PRO A 31 -13.76 12.67 -2.99
CA PRO A 31 -14.25 11.88 -1.86
C PRO A 31 -13.35 10.69 -1.49
N ALA A 32 -12.87 9.95 -2.48
CA ALA A 32 -11.93 8.84 -2.27
C ALA A 32 -10.58 9.31 -1.69
N GLY A 33 -10.08 10.47 -2.14
CA GLY A 33 -8.87 11.08 -1.60
C GLY A 33 -9.02 11.48 -0.14
N GLN A 34 -10.15 12.10 0.22
CA GLN A 34 -10.44 12.49 1.60
C GLN A 34 -10.45 11.28 2.55
N ARG A 35 -11.08 10.18 2.14
CA ARG A 35 -11.11 8.95 2.95
C ARG A 35 -9.74 8.34 3.17
N ILE A 36 -8.89 8.30 2.13
CA ILE A 36 -7.51 7.82 2.25
C ILE A 36 -6.72 8.68 3.25
N TRP A 37 -6.82 10.01 3.12
CA TRP A 37 -6.12 10.92 4.03
C TRP A 37 -6.62 10.81 5.47
N LEU A 38 -7.93 10.68 5.65
CA LEU A 38 -8.53 10.47 6.96
C LEU A 38 -8.09 9.14 7.57
N MET A 39 -8.04 8.06 6.79
CA MET A 39 -7.49 6.79 7.26
C MET A 39 -6.05 6.94 7.73
N PHE A 40 -5.18 7.54 6.92
CA PHE A 40 -3.78 7.74 7.32
C PHE A 40 -3.66 8.61 8.57
N PHE A 41 -4.45 9.69 8.67
CA PHE A 41 -4.49 10.54 9.85
C PHE A 41 -4.88 9.74 11.10
N LEU A 42 -5.97 8.99 11.04
CA LEU A 42 -6.44 8.16 12.16
C LEU A 42 -5.42 7.07 12.54
N SER A 43 -4.76 6.44 11.56
CA SER A 43 -3.70 5.46 11.83
C SER A 43 -2.50 6.09 12.55
N ILE A 44 -2.01 7.25 12.09
CA ILE A 44 -0.88 7.94 12.73
C ILE A 44 -1.27 8.46 14.12
N LEU A 45 -2.50 8.94 14.28
CA LEU A 45 -3.04 9.32 15.58
C LEU A 45 -3.05 8.13 16.55
N ALA A 46 -3.51 6.96 16.11
CA ALA A 46 -3.46 5.74 16.91
C ALA A 46 -2.02 5.31 17.26
N PHE A 47 -1.07 5.45 16.34
CA PHE A 47 0.35 5.19 16.60
C PHE A 47 1.00 6.20 17.55
N THR A 48 0.52 7.44 17.60
CA THR A 48 1.04 8.48 18.49
C THR A 48 0.88 8.08 19.97
N PHE A 49 -0.23 7.41 20.29
CA PHE A 49 -0.51 6.88 21.63
C PHE A 49 -0.02 5.44 21.80
N TRP A 50 1.01 5.02 21.07
CA TRP A 50 1.54 3.67 21.20
C TRP A 50 2.44 3.51 22.43
N GLY A 51 1.95 2.72 23.39
CA GLY A 51 2.66 2.34 24.61
C GLY A 51 2.16 3.10 25.83
N GLU A 52 2.35 2.49 27.01
CA GLU A 52 1.70 2.92 28.25
C GLU A 52 2.09 4.35 28.66
N ALA A 53 3.36 4.72 28.50
CA ALA A 53 3.83 6.06 28.82
C ALA A 53 3.17 7.16 27.96
N ALA A 54 2.88 6.86 26.69
CA ALA A 54 2.21 7.81 25.81
C ALA A 54 0.71 7.93 26.14
N GLU A 55 0.08 6.80 26.48
CA GLU A 55 -1.32 6.79 26.97
C GLU A 55 -1.43 7.60 28.27
N ALA A 56 -0.59 7.29 29.26
CA ALA A 56 -0.57 7.97 30.55
C ALA A 56 -0.33 9.49 30.43
N SER A 57 0.50 9.92 29.47
CA SER A 57 0.74 11.36 29.26
C SER A 57 -0.50 12.14 28.83
N LEU A 58 -1.43 11.52 28.08
CA LEU A 58 -2.70 12.16 27.72
C LEU A 58 -3.70 12.02 28.86
N ASP A 59 -3.80 10.83 29.44
CA ASP A 59 -4.77 10.51 30.49
C ASP A 59 -4.57 11.38 31.75
N GLN A 60 -3.33 11.83 32.03
CA GLN A 60 -3.02 12.79 33.10
C GLN A 60 -3.82 14.11 32.99
N TYR A 61 -4.13 14.57 31.78
CA TYR A 61 -4.92 15.79 31.59
C TYR A 61 -6.42 15.59 31.84
N PHE A 62 -6.88 14.34 31.92
CA PHE A 62 -8.28 13.96 32.10
C PHE A 62 -8.51 13.21 33.41
N HIS A 63 -7.82 13.61 34.48
CA HIS A 63 -7.93 12.98 35.80
C HIS A 63 -7.67 11.46 35.77
N HIS A 64 -6.72 11.00 34.95
CA HIS A 64 -6.37 9.59 34.75
C HIS A 64 -7.48 8.72 34.13
N LEU A 65 -8.52 9.33 33.56
CA LEU A 65 -9.47 8.60 32.72
C LEU A 65 -8.75 8.03 31.49
N PRO A 66 -9.11 6.81 31.01
CA PRO A 66 -8.42 6.11 29.91
C PRO A 66 -8.73 6.70 28.52
N VAL A 67 -8.70 8.02 28.36
CA VAL A 67 -9.08 8.74 27.14
C VAL A 67 -8.21 8.30 25.96
N ALA A 68 -6.90 8.14 26.16
CA ALA A 68 -5.98 7.69 25.12
C ALA A 68 -6.35 6.30 24.58
N LEU A 69 -6.73 5.38 25.46
CA LEU A 69 -7.12 4.02 25.10
C LEU A 69 -8.36 4.02 24.19
N TYR A 70 -9.41 4.76 24.57
CA TYR A 70 -10.64 4.85 23.78
C TYR A 70 -10.46 5.67 22.51
N LEU A 71 -9.60 6.69 22.50
CA LEU A 71 -9.26 7.41 21.28
C LEU A 71 -8.61 6.49 20.25
N LYS A 72 -7.66 5.64 20.67
CA LYS A 72 -7.06 4.61 19.81
C LYS A 72 -8.07 3.59 19.33
N TYR A 73 -8.98 3.17 20.21
CA TYR A 73 -10.07 2.26 19.89
C TYR A 73 -10.91 2.80 18.72
N VAL A 74 -11.40 4.02 18.85
CA VAL A 74 -12.21 4.69 17.82
C VAL A 74 -11.40 4.91 16.54
N CYS A 75 -10.14 5.33 16.64
CA CYS A 75 -9.28 5.53 15.47
C CYS A 75 -9.09 4.25 14.66
N LEU A 76 -8.74 3.13 15.31
CA LEU A 76 -8.47 1.87 14.63
C LEU A 76 -9.72 1.26 14.00
N ILE A 77 -10.86 1.31 14.69
CA ILE A 77 -12.14 0.85 14.12
C ILE A 77 -12.62 1.79 13.02
N GLY A 78 -12.40 3.10 13.16
CA GLY A 78 -12.68 4.09 12.13
C GLY A 78 -11.87 3.84 10.85
N VAL A 79 -10.58 3.54 10.97
CA VAL A 79 -9.72 3.11 9.84
C VAL A 79 -10.31 1.89 9.17
N CYS A 80 -10.76 0.91 9.96
CA CYS A 80 -11.37 -0.30 9.40
C CYS A 80 -12.64 0.01 8.61
N HIS A 81 -13.53 0.82 9.18
CA HIS A 81 -14.77 1.24 8.55
C HIS A 81 -14.53 1.95 7.22
N LEU A 82 -13.62 2.93 7.20
CA LEU A 82 -13.26 3.69 6.01
C LEU A 82 -12.67 2.79 4.93
N TYR A 83 -11.82 1.82 5.30
CA TYR A 83 -11.23 0.89 4.33
C TYR A 83 -12.28 -0.06 3.73
N LEU A 84 -13.22 -0.57 4.53
CA LEU A 84 -14.35 -1.37 4.01
C LEU A 84 -15.18 -0.58 3.00
N GLN A 85 -15.51 0.68 3.33
CA GLN A 85 -16.24 1.55 2.41
C GLN A 85 -15.48 1.78 1.09
N MET A 86 -14.16 1.99 1.18
CA MET A 86 -13.31 2.13 -0.01
C MET A 86 -13.31 0.87 -0.88
N LEU A 87 -13.16 -0.31 -0.28
CA LEU A 87 -13.19 -1.58 -1.02
C LEU A 87 -14.53 -1.79 -1.74
N ARG A 88 -15.63 -1.31 -1.13
CA ARG A 88 -16.97 -1.37 -1.71
C ARG A 88 -17.12 -0.46 -2.93
N GLU A 89 -16.60 0.76 -2.87
CA GLU A 89 -16.63 1.70 -4.00
C GLU A 89 -15.83 1.19 -5.21
N VAL A 90 -14.72 0.49 -4.96
CA VAL A 90 -13.89 -0.12 -6.02
C VAL A 90 -14.52 -1.43 -6.55
N GLY A 91 -15.66 -1.87 -6.00
CA GLY A 91 -16.33 -3.10 -6.42
C GLY A 91 -15.57 -4.38 -6.06
N SER A 92 -14.56 -4.29 -5.19
CA SER A 92 -13.74 -5.42 -4.72
C SER A 92 -14.28 -6.04 -3.43
N TYR A 93 -15.43 -5.56 -2.94
CA TYR A 93 -16.04 -6.00 -1.70
C TYR A 93 -17.02 -7.18 -1.91
N PRO A 94 -16.91 -8.27 -1.13
CA PRO A 94 -17.81 -9.41 -1.26
C PRO A 94 -19.24 -9.02 -0.83
N GLN A 95 -20.19 -9.06 -1.78
CA GLN A 95 -21.59 -8.63 -1.58
C GLN A 95 -22.33 -9.37 -0.43
N ASN A 96 -21.86 -10.55 -0.01
CA ASN A 96 -22.57 -11.40 0.94
C ASN A 96 -22.34 -11.05 2.44
N HIS A 97 -21.60 -9.99 2.77
CA HIS A 97 -21.18 -9.72 4.16
C HIS A 97 -21.68 -8.37 4.69
N THR A 98 -22.97 -8.07 4.51
CA THR A 98 -23.61 -6.83 5.00
C THR A 98 -23.48 -6.60 6.51
N TRP A 99 -23.26 -7.66 7.29
CA TRP A 99 -23.03 -7.56 8.74
C TRP A 99 -21.73 -6.81 9.10
N LEU A 100 -20.70 -6.87 8.24
CA LEU A 100 -19.44 -6.15 8.45
C LEU A 100 -19.61 -4.62 8.39
N ASP A 101 -20.59 -4.13 7.59
CA ASP A 101 -20.88 -2.70 7.49
C ASP A 101 -21.32 -2.12 8.84
N ASN A 102 -22.08 -2.91 9.61
CA ASN A 102 -22.59 -2.52 10.92
C ASN A 102 -21.63 -2.84 12.07
N LEU A 103 -20.64 -3.71 11.85
CA LEU A 103 -19.70 -4.14 12.90
C LEU A 103 -18.89 -2.96 13.46
N ALA A 104 -18.37 -2.10 12.59
CA ALA A 104 -17.57 -0.95 13.02
C ALA A 104 -18.38 0.11 13.80
N PRO A 105 -19.53 0.61 13.31
CA PRO A 105 -20.30 1.61 14.06
C PRO A 105 -20.85 1.04 15.37
N THR A 106 -21.27 -0.24 15.40
CA THR A 106 -21.72 -0.89 16.65
C THR A 106 -20.58 -1.03 17.65
N ALA A 107 -19.39 -1.44 17.21
CA ALA A 107 -18.21 -1.51 18.07
C ALA A 107 -17.82 -0.13 18.63
N ILE A 108 -17.81 0.93 17.79
CA ILE A 108 -17.56 2.31 18.25
C ILE A 108 -18.60 2.71 19.30
N GLY A 109 -19.89 2.46 19.05
CA GLY A 109 -20.96 2.77 19.99
C GLY A 109 -20.80 2.05 21.34
N LEU A 110 -20.49 0.75 21.31
CA LEU A 110 -20.23 -0.04 22.52
C LEU A 110 -18.97 0.43 23.27
N GLY A 111 -17.91 0.80 22.55
CA GLY A 111 -16.71 1.38 23.14
C GLY A 111 -17.00 2.70 23.84
N LEU A 112 -17.72 3.62 23.20
CA LEU A 112 -18.11 4.89 23.82
C LEU A 112 -19.03 4.69 25.04
N LEU A 113 -19.98 3.76 24.95
CA LEU A 113 -20.83 3.39 26.09
C LEU A 113 -20.00 2.84 27.25
N SER A 114 -19.06 1.95 26.96
CA SER A 114 -18.13 1.40 27.95
C SER A 114 -17.30 2.49 28.63
N PHE A 115 -16.83 3.51 27.89
CA PHE A 115 -16.13 4.64 28.47
C PHE A 115 -17.00 5.43 29.45
N VAL A 116 -18.25 5.72 29.07
CA VAL A 116 -19.19 6.44 29.94
C VAL A 116 -19.47 5.64 31.22
N VAL A 117 -19.71 4.32 31.09
CA VAL A 117 -19.93 3.45 32.25
C VAL A 117 -18.70 3.42 33.15
N GLN A 118 -17.50 3.30 32.58
CA GLN A 118 -16.26 3.31 33.36
C GLN A 118 -16.05 4.64 34.10
N ALA A 119 -16.29 5.77 33.44
CA ALA A 119 -16.09 7.10 34.02
C ALA A 119 -17.09 7.41 35.15
N LEU A 120 -18.27 6.80 35.16
CA LEU A 120 -19.31 7.06 36.15
C LEU A 120 -19.29 6.08 37.32
N PHE A 121 -18.94 4.81 37.08
CA PHE A 121 -19.13 3.74 38.05
C PHE A 121 -17.84 3.00 38.44
N GLU A 122 -16.75 3.17 37.69
CA GLU A 122 -15.48 2.47 37.89
C GLU A 122 -15.62 0.95 38.20
N PRO A 123 -16.43 0.19 37.42
CA PRO A 123 -16.79 -1.18 37.77
C PRO A 123 -15.63 -2.18 37.70
N VAL A 124 -14.57 -1.87 36.95
CA VAL A 124 -13.43 -2.75 36.70
C VAL A 124 -12.11 -1.99 36.88
N PRO A 125 -11.07 -2.61 37.45
CA PRO A 125 -9.73 -2.03 37.51
C PRO A 125 -9.20 -1.67 36.11
N LEU A 126 -8.57 -0.49 35.99
CA LEU A 126 -8.08 0.03 34.71
C LEU A 126 -7.12 -0.92 33.98
N ALA A 127 -6.31 -1.68 34.73
CA ALA A 127 -5.36 -2.64 34.17
C ALA A 127 -6.06 -3.80 33.44
N GLU A 128 -7.13 -4.35 34.01
CA GLU A 128 -7.91 -5.44 33.42
C GLU A 128 -8.77 -4.92 32.27
N LEU A 129 -9.44 -3.79 32.48
CA LEU A 129 -10.25 -3.12 31.47
C LEU A 129 -9.44 -2.84 30.20
N ARG A 130 -8.18 -2.46 30.36
CA ARG A 130 -7.28 -2.21 29.23
C ARG A 130 -7.10 -3.43 28.34
N PHE A 131 -6.84 -4.61 28.90
CA PHE A 131 -6.72 -5.83 28.11
C PHE A 131 -8.05 -6.20 27.43
N ILE A 132 -9.17 -6.05 28.14
CA ILE A 132 -10.51 -6.33 27.59
C ILE A 132 -10.83 -5.43 26.39
N ILE A 133 -10.63 -4.12 26.51
CA ILE A 133 -10.89 -3.15 25.43
C ILE A 133 -9.98 -3.41 24.23
N ILE A 134 -8.68 -3.63 24.48
CA ILE A 134 -7.72 -3.93 23.40
C ILE A 134 -8.12 -5.23 22.70
N GLY A 135 -8.46 -6.29 23.44
CA GLY A 135 -8.90 -7.56 22.86
C GLY A 135 -10.20 -7.44 22.05
N ALA A 136 -11.20 -6.73 22.58
CA ALA A 136 -12.47 -6.50 21.88
C ALA A 136 -12.27 -5.70 20.59
N ARG A 137 -11.44 -4.65 20.62
CA ARG A 137 -11.05 -3.88 19.43
C ARG A 137 -10.39 -4.78 18.40
N ASP A 138 -9.41 -5.56 18.84
CA ASP A 138 -8.56 -6.36 17.97
C ASP A 138 -9.32 -7.55 17.37
N LEU A 139 -10.34 -8.06 18.07
CA LEU A 139 -11.32 -8.99 17.49
C LEU A 139 -12.08 -8.35 16.32
N VAL A 140 -12.61 -7.13 16.48
CA VAL A 140 -13.33 -6.42 15.41
C VAL A 140 -12.42 -6.17 14.20
N VAL A 141 -11.17 -5.76 14.45
CA VAL A 141 -10.18 -5.55 13.39
C VAL A 141 -9.82 -6.87 12.70
N LEU A 142 -9.61 -7.95 13.45
CA LEU A 142 -9.28 -9.26 12.91
C LEU A 142 -10.41 -9.80 12.02
N LEU A 143 -11.66 -9.68 12.47
CA LEU A 143 -12.83 -10.04 11.65
C LEU A 143 -12.87 -9.22 10.35
N SER A 144 -12.59 -7.91 10.44
CA SER A 144 -12.54 -7.03 9.26
C SER A 144 -11.41 -7.43 8.30
N ILE A 145 -10.24 -7.82 8.81
CA ILE A 145 -9.11 -8.29 8.01
C ILE A 145 -9.46 -9.58 7.28
N VAL A 146 -9.95 -10.59 8.00
CA VAL A 146 -10.20 -11.94 7.48
C VAL A 146 -11.34 -11.94 6.45
N PHE A 147 -12.46 -11.30 6.77
CA PHE A 147 -13.65 -11.37 5.94
C PHE A 147 -13.72 -10.27 4.87
N GLY A 148 -13.11 -9.11 5.11
CA GLY A 148 -13.12 -7.97 4.18
C GLY A 148 -11.77 -7.75 3.49
N PHE A 149 -10.78 -7.33 4.26
CA PHE A 149 -9.59 -6.68 3.70
C PHE A 149 -8.75 -7.62 2.85
N LEU A 150 -8.46 -8.82 3.34
CA LEU A 150 -7.59 -9.75 2.64
C LEU A 150 -8.21 -10.14 1.29
N ARG A 151 -9.51 -10.43 1.27
CA ARG A 151 -10.24 -10.77 0.04
C ARG A 151 -10.28 -9.62 -0.96
N GLY A 152 -10.63 -8.42 -0.50
CA GLY A 152 -10.70 -7.24 -1.38
C GLY A 152 -9.33 -6.87 -1.95
N THR A 153 -8.31 -6.84 -1.09
CA THR A 153 -6.93 -6.51 -1.49
C THR A 153 -6.35 -7.56 -2.44
N LEU A 154 -6.60 -8.86 -2.21
CA LEU A 154 -6.18 -9.92 -3.11
C LEU A 154 -6.90 -9.86 -4.47
N SER A 155 -8.18 -9.49 -4.49
CA SER A 155 -8.92 -9.28 -5.73
C SER A 155 -8.31 -8.14 -6.55
N MET A 156 -8.04 -7.00 -5.91
CA MET A 156 -7.35 -5.87 -6.55
C MET A 156 -5.95 -6.26 -7.04
N TRP A 157 -5.19 -7.02 -6.25
CA TRP A 157 -3.85 -7.48 -6.64
C TRP A 157 -3.87 -8.36 -7.89
N ARG A 158 -4.86 -9.25 -8.04
CA ARG A 158 -5.00 -10.10 -9.23
C ARG A 158 -5.33 -9.32 -10.50
N GLN A 159 -6.11 -8.25 -10.37
CA GLN A 159 -6.53 -7.42 -11.50
C GLN A 159 -5.48 -6.35 -11.89
N GLU A 160 -4.67 -5.92 -10.92
CA GLU A 160 -3.67 -4.89 -11.13
C GLU A 160 -2.58 -5.37 -12.10
N ARG A 161 -2.27 -4.57 -13.12
CA ARG A 161 -1.18 -4.86 -14.08
C ARG A 161 0.04 -3.97 -13.83
N VAL A 162 -0.12 -2.84 -13.13
CA VAL A 162 0.96 -1.90 -12.88
C VAL A 162 1.82 -2.39 -11.71
N LEU A 163 3.10 -2.68 -11.97
CA LEU A 163 4.02 -3.25 -10.99
C LEU A 163 4.12 -2.42 -9.69
N ALA A 164 4.20 -1.09 -9.80
CA ALA A 164 4.26 -0.23 -8.61
C ALA A 164 2.97 -0.27 -7.76
N MET A 165 1.80 -0.45 -8.39
CA MET A 165 0.57 -0.65 -7.63
C MET A 165 0.53 -2.04 -7.01
N ARG A 166 1.01 -3.09 -7.71
CA ARG A 166 1.18 -4.43 -7.12
C ARG A 166 2.07 -4.42 -5.89
N LEU A 167 3.20 -3.70 -5.91
CA LEU A 167 4.09 -3.55 -4.76
C LEU A 167 3.37 -2.91 -3.57
N LYS A 168 2.53 -1.89 -3.81
CA LYS A 168 1.68 -1.31 -2.76
C LYS A 168 0.68 -2.31 -2.21
N GLN A 169 0.02 -3.09 -3.06
CA GLN A 169 -0.91 -4.13 -2.61
C GLN A 169 -0.18 -5.21 -1.78
N ILE A 170 1.03 -5.60 -2.15
CA ILE A 170 1.86 -6.51 -1.36
C ILE A 170 2.17 -5.91 0.01
N ALA A 171 2.56 -4.63 0.08
CA ALA A 171 2.78 -3.95 1.35
C ALA A 171 1.51 -3.92 2.22
N ILE A 172 0.33 -3.71 1.61
CA ILE A 172 -0.97 -3.77 2.28
C ILE A 172 -1.26 -5.16 2.86
N VAL A 173 -1.03 -6.23 2.08
CA VAL A 173 -1.23 -7.61 2.54
C VAL A 173 -0.26 -7.94 3.68
N LEU A 174 1.01 -7.57 3.56
CA LEU A 174 2.02 -7.81 4.60
C LEU A 174 1.70 -7.04 5.89
N PHE A 175 1.24 -5.80 5.77
CA PHE A 175 0.74 -5.02 6.89
C PHE A 175 -0.41 -5.73 7.61
N PHE A 176 -1.42 -6.21 6.87
CA PHE A 176 -2.53 -6.95 7.48
C PHE A 176 -2.09 -8.25 8.12
N ALA A 177 -1.13 -8.97 7.52
CA ALA A 177 -0.58 -10.18 8.12
C ALA A 177 0.13 -9.90 9.45
N CYS A 178 1.02 -8.89 9.48
CA CYS A 178 1.69 -8.48 10.72
C CYS A 178 0.69 -8.01 11.78
N PHE A 179 -0.30 -7.21 11.37
CA PHE A 179 -1.32 -6.71 12.29
C PHE A 179 -2.20 -7.85 12.83
N ALA A 180 -2.59 -8.82 12.00
CA ALA A 180 -3.36 -9.99 12.42
C ALA A 180 -2.62 -10.81 13.50
N ILE A 181 -1.31 -11.00 13.34
CA ILE A 181 -0.46 -11.67 14.33
C ILE A 181 -0.46 -10.90 15.65
N THR A 182 -0.27 -9.57 15.61
CA THR A 182 -0.34 -8.74 16.82
C THR A 182 -1.72 -8.79 17.49
N THR A 183 -2.81 -8.71 16.71
CA THR A 183 -4.19 -8.80 17.25
C THR A 183 -4.47 -10.15 17.90
N PHE A 184 -3.86 -11.23 17.41
CA PHE A 184 -4.00 -12.54 18.04
C PHE A 184 -3.39 -12.55 19.45
N GLY A 185 -2.26 -11.87 19.65
CA GLY A 185 -1.61 -11.77 20.95
C GLY A 185 -2.34 -10.90 21.97
N SER A 186 -2.99 -9.83 21.53
CA SER A 186 -3.83 -9.03 22.42
C SER A 186 -5.15 -9.72 22.74
N MET A 187 -5.74 -10.45 21.79
CA MET A 187 -6.92 -11.28 22.03
C MET A 187 -6.61 -12.40 23.03
N SER A 188 -5.48 -13.08 22.92
CA SER A 188 -5.10 -14.12 23.89
C SER A 188 -4.88 -13.53 25.28
N ALA A 189 -4.23 -12.36 25.37
CA ALA A 189 -4.10 -11.63 26.63
C ALA A 189 -5.47 -11.27 27.24
N ALA A 190 -6.41 -10.78 26.44
CA ALA A 190 -7.76 -10.47 26.91
C ALA A 190 -8.52 -11.70 27.44
N VAL A 191 -8.42 -12.84 26.73
CA VAL A 191 -9.02 -14.11 27.18
C VAL A 191 -8.39 -14.58 28.49
N MET A 192 -7.06 -14.49 28.62
CA MET A 192 -6.35 -14.80 29.86
C MET A 192 -6.80 -13.91 31.02
N THR A 193 -7.00 -12.61 30.79
CA THR A 193 -7.53 -11.67 31.78
C THR A 193 -8.95 -12.05 32.21
N ILE A 194 -9.85 -12.34 31.26
CA ILE A 194 -11.25 -12.70 31.57
C ILE A 194 -11.32 -14.02 32.37
N LEU A 195 -10.52 -15.01 31.98
CA LEU A 195 -10.47 -16.31 32.67
C LEU A 195 -9.64 -16.29 33.96
N HIS A 196 -8.93 -15.20 34.24
CA HIS A 196 -7.97 -15.09 35.34
C HIS A 196 -6.89 -16.18 35.32
N VAL A 197 -6.40 -16.54 34.12
CA VAL A 197 -5.41 -17.60 33.91
C VAL A 197 -4.14 -17.05 33.27
N GLY A 198 -2.99 -17.27 33.92
CA GLY A 198 -1.66 -16.98 33.37
C GLY A 198 -1.26 -15.50 33.43
N ASP A 199 -0.14 -15.17 32.77
CA ASP A 199 0.39 -13.80 32.65
C ASP A 199 -0.03 -13.19 31.30
N ALA A 200 -1.18 -12.51 31.29
CA ALA A 200 -1.71 -11.81 30.11
C ALA A 200 -0.70 -10.81 29.48
N PRO A 201 0.02 -9.98 30.26
CA PRO A 201 1.11 -9.16 29.74
C PRO A 201 2.22 -9.95 29.03
N ALA A 202 2.56 -11.17 29.48
CA ALA A 202 3.56 -11.99 28.80
C ALA A 202 3.06 -12.46 27.43
N ALA A 203 1.80 -12.90 27.32
CA ALA A 203 1.20 -13.32 26.05
C ALA A 203 1.23 -12.20 25.00
N ALA A 204 0.87 -10.97 25.40
CA ALA A 204 0.92 -9.79 24.51
C ALA A 204 2.36 -9.45 24.06
N ARG A 205 3.34 -9.56 24.97
CA ARG A 205 4.76 -9.24 24.69
C ARG A 205 5.39 -10.14 23.63
N VAL A 206 5.00 -11.42 23.55
CA VAL A 206 5.54 -12.37 22.56
C VAL A 206 5.25 -11.92 21.12
N LEU A 207 4.07 -11.35 20.88
CA LEU A 207 3.62 -10.98 19.52
C LEU A 207 3.73 -9.47 19.24
N GLN A 208 4.13 -8.68 20.23
CA GLN A 208 4.39 -7.24 20.11
C GLN A 208 5.48 -6.87 19.08
N PRO A 209 6.56 -7.66 18.85
CA PRO A 209 7.58 -7.32 17.86
C PRO A 209 7.04 -7.18 16.42
N PHE A 210 5.90 -7.81 16.10
CA PHE A 210 5.27 -7.68 14.78
C PHE A 210 4.68 -6.28 14.49
N ILE A 211 4.60 -5.41 15.50
CA ILE A 211 4.21 -4.01 15.30
C ILE A 211 5.27 -3.26 14.48
N TYR A 212 6.56 -3.54 14.66
CA TYR A 212 7.62 -2.85 13.92
C TYR A 212 7.55 -3.07 12.40
N PRO A 213 7.45 -4.32 11.89
CA PRO A 213 7.24 -4.52 10.45
C PRO A 213 5.89 -3.99 9.98
N ALA A 214 4.82 -4.02 10.80
CA ALA A 214 3.56 -3.38 10.43
C ALA A 214 3.73 -1.86 10.21
N VAL A 215 4.43 -1.16 11.12
CA VAL A 215 4.74 0.27 10.97
C VAL A 215 5.59 0.52 9.72
N LEU A 216 6.57 -0.34 9.42
CA LEU A 216 7.38 -0.24 8.20
C LEU A 216 6.51 -0.36 6.94
N PHE A 217 5.64 -1.38 6.85
CA PHE A 217 4.75 -1.55 5.70
C PHE A 217 3.74 -0.41 5.57
N PHE A 218 3.23 0.11 6.70
CA PHE A 218 2.40 1.31 6.71
C PHE A 218 3.14 2.54 6.17
N ALA A 219 4.40 2.75 6.56
CA ALA A 219 5.23 3.82 6.02
C ALA A 219 5.43 3.67 4.50
N LEU A 220 5.65 2.44 4.01
CA LEU A 220 5.75 2.15 2.57
C LEU A 220 4.45 2.47 1.81
N MET A 221 3.27 2.27 2.42
CA MET A 221 2.00 2.65 1.80
C MET A 221 1.86 4.16 1.62
N LEU A 222 2.30 4.94 2.62
CA LEU A 222 2.31 6.40 2.62
C LEU A 222 3.21 6.98 1.52
N VAL A 223 4.26 6.26 1.11
CA VAL A 223 5.16 6.72 0.05
C VAL A 223 4.37 6.91 -1.24
N PRO A 224 4.36 8.12 -1.84
CA PRO A 224 3.56 8.38 -3.02
C PRO A 224 4.10 7.58 -4.22
N TYR A 225 3.18 7.10 -5.07
CA TYR A 225 3.47 6.28 -6.26
C TYR A 225 4.63 6.83 -7.11
N ARG A 226 4.77 8.16 -7.20
CA ARG A 226 5.82 8.82 -7.98
C ARG A 226 7.24 8.43 -7.59
N TRP A 227 7.49 8.06 -6.34
CA TRP A 227 8.83 7.66 -5.89
C TRP A 227 9.18 6.26 -6.40
N TYR A 228 8.22 5.34 -6.34
CA TYR A 228 8.32 4.03 -7.00
C TYR A 228 8.41 4.18 -8.52
N ALA A 229 7.65 5.11 -9.10
CA ALA A 229 7.69 5.42 -10.51
C ALA A 229 9.05 5.95 -10.95
N GLY A 230 9.81 6.64 -10.10
CA GLY A 230 11.17 7.09 -10.41
C GLY A 230 12.14 5.93 -10.65
N VAL A 231 12.08 4.89 -9.80
CA VAL A 231 12.88 3.66 -10.00
C VAL A 231 12.44 2.94 -11.28
N LEU A 232 11.13 2.82 -11.51
CA LEU A 232 10.60 2.24 -12.74
C LEU A 232 10.94 3.09 -13.98
N HIS A 233 11.06 4.40 -13.82
CA HIS A 233 11.44 5.31 -14.90
C HIS A 233 12.86 5.01 -15.35
N LEU A 234 13.80 4.77 -14.44
CA LEU A 234 15.17 4.38 -14.78
C LEU A 234 15.19 3.06 -15.57
N GLN A 235 14.41 2.07 -15.14
CA GLN A 235 14.27 0.80 -15.85
C GLN A 235 13.70 1.01 -17.26
N ARG A 236 12.61 1.79 -17.39
CA ARG A 236 12.00 2.13 -18.68
C ARG A 236 12.94 2.92 -19.59
N LEU A 237 13.76 3.81 -19.01
CA LEU A 237 14.77 4.57 -19.74
C LEU A 237 15.82 3.61 -20.33
N TYR A 238 16.28 2.66 -19.53
CA TYR A 238 17.21 1.62 -20.00
C TYR A 238 16.61 0.77 -21.13
N THR A 239 15.35 0.34 -20.98
CA THR A 239 14.58 -0.35 -22.03
C THR A 239 14.53 0.47 -23.31
N TYR A 240 14.18 1.76 -23.20
CA TYR A 240 14.13 2.69 -24.33
C TYR A 240 15.50 2.81 -25.03
N TYR A 241 16.59 2.99 -24.28
CA TYR A 241 17.93 3.08 -24.86
C TYR A 241 18.35 1.81 -25.62
N ARG A 242 18.03 0.62 -25.07
CA ARG A 242 18.31 -0.64 -25.76
C ARG A 242 17.50 -0.78 -27.04
N LEU A 243 16.21 -0.46 -26.99
CA LEU A 243 15.35 -0.47 -28.18
C LEU A 243 15.84 0.52 -29.24
N LYS A 244 16.22 1.73 -28.83
CA LYS A 244 16.73 2.76 -29.73
C LYS A 244 18.03 2.33 -30.42
N ARG A 245 18.90 1.59 -29.73
CA ARG A 245 20.09 0.99 -30.36
C ARG A 245 19.70 -0.02 -31.44
N ILE A 246 18.70 -0.86 -31.19
CA ILE A 246 18.19 -1.83 -32.17
C ILE A 246 17.56 -1.10 -33.36
N GLU A 247 16.71 -0.11 -33.09
CA GLU A 247 16.10 0.77 -34.10
C GLU A 247 17.17 1.39 -34.99
N GLN A 248 18.21 2.01 -34.44
CA GLN A 248 19.30 2.61 -35.20
C GLN A 248 19.97 1.61 -36.15
N VAL A 249 20.22 0.39 -35.69
CA VAL A 249 20.86 -0.64 -36.53
C VAL A 249 19.90 -1.13 -37.61
N VAL A 250 18.62 -1.30 -37.28
CA VAL A 250 17.57 -1.70 -38.23
C VAL A 250 17.37 -0.62 -39.29
N THR A 251 17.25 0.66 -38.92
CA THR A 251 17.07 1.78 -39.87
C THR A 251 18.30 1.97 -40.75
N GLN A 252 19.52 1.80 -40.21
CA GLN A 252 20.75 1.84 -40.99
C GLN A 252 20.79 0.74 -42.05
N LEU A 253 20.40 -0.49 -41.70
CA LEU A 253 20.32 -1.61 -42.65
C LEU A 253 19.19 -1.42 -43.67
N ALA A 254 18.10 -0.74 -43.30
CA ALA A 254 16.99 -0.43 -44.19
C ALA A 254 17.26 0.79 -45.10
N GLY A 255 18.35 1.54 -44.87
CA GLY A 255 18.65 2.77 -45.61
C GLY A 255 17.71 3.95 -45.30
N THR A 256 16.96 3.90 -44.20
CA THR A 256 16.05 4.96 -43.77
C THR A 256 16.77 5.94 -42.81
N PRO A 257 16.59 7.26 -42.98
CA PRO A 257 17.20 8.23 -42.08
C PRO A 257 16.59 8.09 -40.68
N PRO A 258 17.41 8.12 -39.61
CA PRO A 258 16.92 8.00 -38.24
C PRO A 258 16.07 9.22 -37.86
N ASP A 259 14.95 8.98 -37.19
CA ASP A 259 14.03 10.05 -36.77
C ASP A 259 14.68 10.91 -35.65
N PRO A 260 14.90 12.23 -35.87
CA PRO A 260 15.58 13.10 -34.92
C PRO A 260 14.62 13.56 -33.80
N HIS A 261 14.08 12.61 -33.04
CA HIS A 261 13.30 12.96 -31.86
C HIS A 261 14.20 13.29 -30.67
N THR A 262 13.96 14.47 -30.10
CA THR A 262 14.73 15.09 -29.02
C THR A 262 14.62 14.24 -27.75
N LEU A 263 15.70 13.51 -27.45
CA LEU A 263 15.90 12.73 -26.20
C LEU A 263 15.55 13.52 -24.93
N GLN A 264 15.67 14.85 -25.00
CA GLN A 264 15.44 15.78 -23.90
C GLN A 264 13.99 15.80 -23.39
N ASN A 265 13.00 15.61 -24.28
CA ASN A 265 11.58 15.56 -23.90
C ASN A 265 11.23 14.21 -23.26
N VAL A 266 11.77 13.12 -23.84
CA VAL A 266 11.62 11.74 -23.36
C VAL A 266 12.23 11.52 -21.96
N LEU A 267 13.30 12.25 -21.62
CA LEU A 267 13.96 12.20 -20.31
C LEU A 267 13.15 12.82 -19.17
N THR A 268 12.28 13.79 -19.47
CA THR A 268 11.62 14.61 -18.44
C THR A 268 10.17 14.21 -18.17
N HIS A 269 9.48 13.56 -19.11
CA HIS A 269 8.07 13.21 -18.98
C HIS A 269 7.83 11.69 -19.07
N SER A 270 7.43 11.07 -17.95
CA SER A 270 7.20 9.62 -17.87
C SER A 270 6.14 9.09 -18.84
N GLY A 271 5.15 9.92 -19.19
CA GLY A 271 4.12 9.57 -20.18
C GLY A 271 4.63 9.61 -21.61
N GLU A 272 5.58 10.50 -21.91
CA GLU A 272 6.22 10.60 -23.22
C GLU A 272 7.21 9.45 -23.45
N LEU A 273 7.84 8.94 -22.38
CA LEU A 273 8.72 7.77 -22.45
C LEU A 273 8.00 6.51 -22.93
N GLU A 274 6.78 6.25 -22.44
CA GLU A 274 5.99 5.09 -22.85
C GLU A 274 5.55 5.20 -24.32
N LEU A 275 5.14 6.39 -24.75
CA LEU A 275 4.85 6.68 -26.15
C LEU A 275 6.09 6.55 -27.03
N ALA A 276 7.26 6.97 -26.55
CA ALA A 276 8.53 6.86 -27.26
C ALA A 276 8.94 5.40 -27.43
N ILE A 277 8.81 4.56 -26.40
CA ILE A 277 9.03 3.10 -26.50
C ILE A 277 8.06 2.49 -27.52
N TYR A 278 6.78 2.87 -27.49
CA TYR A 278 5.78 2.39 -28.44
C TYR A 278 6.14 2.74 -29.89
N ARG A 279 6.50 3.99 -30.16
CA ARG A 279 6.94 4.45 -31.49
C ARG A 279 8.20 3.74 -31.97
N THR A 280 9.20 3.57 -31.10
CA THR A 280 10.44 2.86 -31.45
C THR A 280 10.17 1.39 -31.81
N VAL A 281 9.27 0.72 -31.08
CA VAL A 281 8.86 -0.65 -31.44
C VAL A 281 8.18 -0.68 -32.80
N ILE A 282 7.27 0.26 -33.09
CA ILE A 282 6.65 0.37 -34.42
C ILE A 282 7.71 0.58 -35.51
N SER A 283 8.63 1.51 -35.32
CA SER A 283 9.69 1.76 -36.32
C SER A 283 10.54 0.52 -36.59
N ILE A 284 10.87 -0.27 -35.55
CA ILE A 284 11.57 -1.55 -35.72
C ILE A 284 10.73 -2.54 -36.54
N LEU A 285 9.45 -2.66 -36.21
CA LEU A 285 8.52 -3.58 -36.90
C LEU A 285 8.21 -3.15 -38.33
N ASP A 286 8.20 -1.85 -38.62
CA ASP A 286 7.96 -1.29 -39.96
C ASP A 286 9.20 -1.45 -40.87
N CYS A 287 10.39 -1.30 -40.30
CA CYS A 287 11.65 -1.46 -41.05
C CYS A 287 12.05 -2.93 -41.21
N TYR A 288 11.62 -3.82 -40.30
CA TYR A 288 11.96 -5.24 -40.30
C TYR A 288 11.64 -5.98 -41.63
N PRO A 289 10.46 -5.82 -42.25
CA PRO A 289 10.13 -6.45 -43.54
C PRO A 289 11.08 -6.05 -44.65
N MET A 290 11.53 -4.78 -44.68
CA MET A 290 12.41 -4.27 -45.73
C MET A 290 13.78 -4.97 -45.71
N ILE A 291 14.30 -5.23 -44.51
CA ILE A 291 15.60 -5.89 -44.30
C ILE A 291 15.47 -7.42 -44.45
N ARG A 292 14.29 -7.98 -44.22
CA ARG A 292 14.03 -9.41 -44.45
C ARG A 292 14.16 -9.78 -45.94
N HIS A 293 13.80 -8.87 -46.83
CA HIS A 293 13.80 -9.12 -48.28
C HIS A 293 15.17 -8.90 -48.95
N THR A 294 16.12 -8.23 -48.30
CA THR A 294 17.46 -7.97 -48.86
C THR A 294 18.42 -9.16 -48.75
N GLY A 295 18.02 -10.28 -48.13
CA GLY A 295 18.74 -11.56 -48.21
C GLY A 295 20.04 -11.65 -47.41
N GLU A 296 20.51 -10.57 -46.78
CA GLU A 296 21.58 -10.65 -45.79
C GLU A 296 21.05 -11.34 -44.53
N ALA A 297 21.43 -12.61 -44.33
CA ALA A 297 21.09 -13.44 -43.18
C ALA A 297 21.72 -12.90 -41.89
N ASN A 298 21.25 -11.74 -41.45
CA ASN A 298 21.68 -11.12 -40.21
C ASN A 298 20.98 -11.84 -39.07
N GLN A 299 21.77 -12.39 -38.14
CA GLN A 299 21.29 -13.05 -36.91
C GLN A 299 20.22 -12.23 -36.16
N LEU A 300 20.30 -10.90 -36.25
CA LEU A 300 19.29 -9.95 -35.75
C LEU A 300 17.91 -10.10 -36.40
N VAL A 301 17.83 -10.31 -37.72
CA VAL A 301 16.56 -10.48 -38.44
C VAL A 301 15.87 -11.77 -38.00
N ALA A 302 16.65 -12.84 -37.76
CA ALA A 302 16.13 -14.10 -37.21
C ALA A 302 15.63 -13.93 -35.76
N GLU A 303 16.38 -13.22 -34.93
CA GLU A 303 16.00 -12.95 -33.53
C GLU A 303 14.74 -12.05 -33.44
N ILE A 304 14.65 -11.00 -34.27
CA ILE A 304 13.44 -10.16 -34.35
C ILE A 304 12.25 -10.99 -34.87
N HIS A 305 12.44 -11.81 -35.91
CA HIS A 305 11.38 -12.67 -36.43
C HIS A 305 10.83 -13.64 -35.38
N HIS A 306 11.72 -14.26 -34.61
CA HIS A 306 11.36 -15.13 -33.49
C HIS A 306 10.57 -14.36 -32.42
N CYS A 307 10.98 -13.14 -32.09
CA CYS A 307 10.26 -12.30 -31.13
C CYS A 307 8.83 -11.97 -31.60
N VAL A 308 8.66 -11.59 -32.87
CA VAL A 308 7.34 -11.27 -33.44
C VAL A 308 6.41 -12.49 -33.48
N LEU A 309 6.94 -13.68 -33.79
CA LEU A 309 6.15 -14.91 -33.90
C LEU A 309 5.72 -15.49 -32.55
N HIS A 310 6.49 -15.27 -31.47
CA HIS A 310 6.27 -15.95 -30.19
C HIS A 310 5.79 -15.03 -29.06
N HIS A 311 5.76 -13.71 -29.27
CA HIS A 311 5.28 -12.74 -28.29
C HIS A 311 4.24 -11.78 -28.89
N PRO A 312 2.95 -12.20 -28.98
CA PRO A 312 1.89 -11.36 -29.55
C PRO A 312 1.49 -10.19 -28.64
N ASP A 313 1.71 -10.31 -27.32
CA ASP A 313 1.42 -9.26 -26.36
C ASP A 313 2.52 -8.18 -26.36
N TYR A 314 2.12 -6.91 -26.43
CA TYR A 314 3.04 -5.77 -26.54
C TYR A 314 4.09 -5.71 -25.43
N ALA A 315 3.72 -6.01 -24.18
CA ALA A 315 4.64 -5.99 -23.05
C ALA A 315 5.73 -7.08 -23.18
N ASP A 316 5.34 -8.25 -23.65
CA ASP A 316 6.26 -9.38 -23.86
C ASP A 316 7.14 -9.16 -25.08
N LEU A 317 6.59 -8.56 -26.14
CA LEU A 317 7.34 -8.16 -27.33
C LEU A 317 8.43 -7.12 -27.01
N VAL A 318 8.09 -6.08 -26.25
CA VAL A 318 9.06 -5.09 -25.75
C VAL A 318 10.17 -5.79 -24.97
N GLY A 319 9.81 -6.68 -24.04
CA GLY A 319 10.76 -7.47 -23.25
C GLY A 319 11.69 -8.30 -24.14
N ALA A 320 11.13 -9.06 -25.08
CA ALA A 320 11.88 -9.94 -25.98
C ALA A 320 12.82 -9.15 -26.92
N LEU A 321 12.33 -8.07 -27.52
CA LEU A 321 13.16 -7.19 -28.36
C LEU A 321 14.31 -6.58 -27.55
N THR A 322 14.05 -6.16 -26.30
CA THR A 322 15.11 -5.60 -25.46
C THR A 322 16.13 -6.65 -25.00
N ALA A 323 15.80 -7.94 -25.04
CA ALA A 323 16.71 -9.01 -24.65
C ALA A 323 17.80 -9.29 -25.71
N ILE A 324 17.56 -8.93 -26.98
CA ILE A 324 18.51 -9.07 -28.09
C ILE A 324 19.85 -8.41 -27.71
N ARG A 325 20.92 -9.22 -27.65
CA ARG A 325 22.27 -8.77 -27.27
C ARG A 325 23.00 -8.23 -28.50
N ARG A 326 23.20 -6.90 -28.54
CA ARG A 326 24.14 -6.21 -29.44
C ARG A 326 24.88 -5.07 -28.74
#